data_AF-A7SJP5-F1
#
_entry.id   AF-A7SJP5-F1
#
_cell.length_a   1.000
_cell.length_b   1.000
_cell.length_c   1.000
_cell.angle_alpha   90.00
_cell.angle_beta   90.00
_cell.angle_gamma   90.00
#
_symmetry.space_group_name_H-M   'P 1'
#
loop_
_entity.id
_entity.type
_entity.pdbx_description
1 polymer ?
#
loop_
_entity_poly.entity_id
_entity_poly.type
_entity_poly.pdbx_seq_one_letter_code
_entity_poly.pdbx_strand_id
1 'polypeptide(L)'
;MKPLKTRLGFIVFQCKYAVLRYCRQAVFERPYNGRFASHAAFPARRNNPKNHYDVMKLLPTATQREIKSAYYELSRIYHPDLNSSAEARERFAELTLAYNTLSRLETRREYDKQIGTYYMTRSLTRKSEGERVLRLMDDLVEIDATGIEQLYAIETMELCFQTSSFLGAGIPLNTILGLPVRLNNIHGPKASYGLQPHDVRMLHLLRQMCSGTLVASKGSSTVTFLPGDLQAGIFSSEGGHSGSVSLLAESALPCLALAPEPVYSRNNILNLKGITHLANGLHMDFFDKVYRPIVEKFGFHFSIEIKRRSYFPQSSGKVVIRSFPVTNLKAVDLTTPGRLVKITGWTSVAGAKPIRIAQVMSKLTRSALKDRFPGVDIYVESLRERDSRVDGTGQAVMILGETSSGMMLSGTALWRRGMSNEEVVQKAVNMFTQNSSHSICVDSLVQDKLLPYMALAKGQSSIRTSLITPHTKAAIAGLEAMSKVKFQVTSDVIGGSKTMVISCNGLGITR
;
A
#
# COMPACT_ATOMS: atom_id res chain seq x y z
N MET A 1 50.91 -43.84 -19.66
CA MET A 1 49.95 -44.53 -18.76
C MET A 1 49.34 -43.52 -17.80
N LYS A 2 48.01 -43.52 -17.65
CA LYS A 2 47.20 -42.76 -16.65
C LYS A 2 47.51 -43.19 -15.20
N PRO A 3 47.02 -42.51 -14.13
CA PRO A 3 46.28 -41.24 -14.09
C PRO A 3 46.76 -40.19 -13.06
N LEU A 4 46.30 -38.95 -13.26
CA LEU A 4 46.33 -37.83 -12.32
C LEU A 4 45.40 -38.05 -11.10
N LYS A 5 45.86 -37.61 -9.92
CA LYS A 5 45.02 -37.11 -8.82
C LYS A 5 45.77 -35.99 -8.08
N THR A 6 45.30 -34.76 -8.20
CA THR A 6 45.65 -33.66 -7.29
C THR A 6 44.39 -32.87 -6.96
N ARG A 7 44.08 -32.85 -5.66
CA ARG A 7 42.95 -32.14 -5.03
C ARG A 7 43.38 -30.72 -4.66
N LEU A 8 42.60 -29.73 -5.06
CA LEU A 8 42.43 -28.40 -4.44
C LEU A 8 40.96 -28.02 -4.68
N GLY A 9 40.16 -27.45 -3.79
CA GLY A 9 40.34 -26.92 -2.44
C GLY A 9 39.13 -26.00 -2.20
N PHE A 10 38.07 -26.53 -1.59
CA PHE A 10 36.90 -25.74 -1.16
C PHE A 10 37.21 -25.11 0.20
N ILE A 11 37.26 -23.78 0.27
CA ILE A 11 37.30 -23.05 1.54
C ILE A 11 35.85 -22.87 2.01
N VAL A 12 35.47 -23.69 2.97
CA VAL A 12 34.29 -23.53 3.81
C VAL A 12 34.74 -22.79 5.07
N PHE A 13 34.22 -21.59 5.33
CA PHE A 13 34.25 -21.02 6.67
C PHE A 13 32.88 -21.21 7.32
N GLN A 14 32.85 -22.14 8.28
CA GLN A 14 31.76 -22.34 9.21
C GLN A 14 31.58 -21.11 10.10
N CYS A 15 30.33 -20.69 10.33
CA CYS A 15 29.98 -19.80 11.43
C CYS A 15 29.00 -20.55 12.35
N LYS A 16 29.47 -20.87 13.56
CA LYS A 16 28.68 -21.42 14.68
C LYS A 16 28.89 -20.54 15.92
N TYR A 17 27.82 -20.43 16.72
CA TYR A 17 27.70 -19.87 18.09
C TYR A 17 27.66 -18.32 18.19
N ALA A 18 26.93 -17.69 19.10
CA ALA A 18 25.91 -18.08 20.09
C ALA A 18 25.20 -16.81 20.62
N VAL A 19 24.07 -17.05 21.27
CA VAL A 19 23.19 -16.15 22.02
C VAL A 19 23.92 -15.40 23.14
N LEU A 20 23.63 -14.11 23.34
CA LEU A 20 23.68 -13.44 24.64
C LEU A 20 22.55 -12.39 24.79
N ARG A 21 21.75 -12.58 25.84
CA ARG A 21 20.88 -11.59 26.52
C ARG A 21 21.77 -10.66 27.37
N TYR A 22 21.41 -9.37 27.52
CA TYR A 22 21.03 -8.71 28.79
C TYR A 22 21.00 -7.18 28.69
N CYS A 23 19.89 -6.58 29.13
CA CYS A 23 19.83 -5.41 30.05
C CYS A 23 18.35 -5.15 30.39
N ARG A 24 17.89 -5.70 31.53
CA ARG A 24 17.52 -5.03 32.80
C ARG A 24 16.18 -4.29 32.75
N GLN A 25 15.10 -4.86 33.30
CA GLN A 25 14.66 -4.83 34.72
C GLN A 25 14.24 -3.44 35.23
N ALA A 26 12.93 -3.28 35.39
CA ALA A 26 12.31 -2.70 36.59
C ALA A 26 10.90 -3.31 36.73
N VAL A 27 10.79 -4.37 37.52
CA VAL A 27 9.52 -4.89 38.03
C VAL A 27 9.55 -4.63 39.53
N PHE A 28 8.58 -3.86 40.01
CA PHE A 28 8.27 -3.74 41.43
C PHE A 28 7.54 -5.02 41.86
N GLU A 29 8.13 -5.74 42.82
CA GLU A 29 7.52 -6.89 43.48
C GLU A 29 6.43 -6.45 44.46
N ARG A 30 5.35 -7.24 44.54
CA ARG A 30 4.74 -7.60 45.82
C ARG A 30 4.44 -9.10 45.85
N PRO A 31 4.68 -9.78 46.99
CA PRO A 31 4.66 -11.24 47.10
C PRO A 31 3.27 -11.74 47.50
N TYR A 32 2.92 -12.96 47.08
CA TYR A 32 2.07 -13.81 47.92
C TYR A 32 2.39 -15.29 47.69
N ASN A 33 2.73 -15.95 48.79
CA ASN A 33 3.07 -17.36 48.92
C ASN A 33 1.84 -18.26 48.72
N GLY A 34 2.09 -19.46 48.19
CA GLY A 34 1.52 -20.67 48.80
C GLY A 34 0.64 -21.56 47.93
N ARG A 35 1.18 -22.76 47.71
CA ARG A 35 0.51 -24.07 47.55
C ARG A 35 -0.05 -24.42 46.17
N PHE A 36 0.64 -25.39 45.55
CA PHE A 36 0.07 -26.33 44.60
C PHE A 36 -1.18 -26.98 45.21
N ALA A 37 -2.32 -26.80 44.53
CA ALA A 37 -3.47 -27.68 44.62
C ALA A 37 -3.76 -28.18 43.20
N SER A 38 -3.75 -29.50 43.09
CA SER A 38 -4.19 -30.26 41.93
C SER A 38 -5.68 -30.01 41.64
N HIS A 39 -6.07 -30.20 40.37
CA HIS A 39 -7.43 -30.11 39.83
C HIS A 39 -8.04 -28.68 39.78
N ALA A 40 -7.70 -27.92 38.73
CA ALA A 40 -8.45 -26.71 38.39
C ALA A 40 -9.73 -27.09 37.62
N ALA A 41 -10.82 -27.23 38.38
CA ALA A 41 -12.18 -27.08 37.87
C ALA A 41 -12.33 -25.76 37.11
N PHE A 42 -13.16 -25.77 36.06
CA PHE A 42 -13.63 -24.56 35.37
C PHE A 42 -14.09 -23.52 36.39
N PRO A 43 -13.65 -22.25 36.31
CA PRO A 43 -14.13 -21.24 37.23
C PRO A 43 -15.62 -21.03 37.00
N ALA A 44 -16.38 -21.06 38.09
CA ALA A 44 -17.80 -20.81 38.13
C ALA A 44 -18.16 -19.45 37.49
N ARG A 45 -19.33 -19.45 36.84
CA ARG A 45 -19.99 -18.33 36.16
C ARG A 45 -19.87 -17.01 36.94
N ARG A 46 -19.25 -16.00 36.33
CA ARG A 46 -19.72 -14.62 36.47
C ARG A 46 -20.96 -14.50 35.58
N ASN A 47 -22.06 -13.96 36.11
CA ASN A 47 -23.28 -13.65 35.36
C ASN A 47 -23.00 -12.60 34.28
N ASN A 48 -22.44 -13.04 33.15
CA ASN A 48 -22.49 -12.29 31.91
C ASN A 48 -23.81 -12.69 31.22
N PRO A 49 -24.61 -11.75 30.70
CA PRO A 49 -25.80 -12.10 29.92
C PRO A 49 -25.40 -13.06 28.78
N LYS A 50 -26.21 -14.10 28.54
CA LYS A 50 -25.98 -15.07 27.45
C LYS A 50 -25.85 -14.30 26.14
N ASN A 51 -24.75 -14.50 25.43
CA ASN A 51 -24.55 -13.90 24.11
C ASN A 51 -25.16 -14.81 23.01
N HIS A 52 -25.26 -14.31 21.77
CA HIS A 52 -25.85 -15.05 20.66
C HIS A 52 -25.07 -16.34 20.32
N TYR A 53 -23.77 -16.39 20.58
CA TYR A 53 -22.96 -17.60 20.42
C TYR A 53 -23.30 -18.64 21.48
N ASP A 54 -23.54 -18.22 22.74
CA ASP A 54 -23.97 -19.12 23.82
C ASP A 54 -25.36 -19.73 23.53
N VAL A 55 -26.28 -18.92 22.96
CA VAL A 55 -27.60 -19.38 22.53
C VAL A 55 -27.49 -20.44 21.42
N MET A 56 -26.61 -20.20 20.45
CA MET A 56 -26.36 -21.14 19.35
C MET A 56 -25.39 -22.28 19.70
N LYS A 57 -24.85 -22.30 20.93
CA LYS A 57 -23.81 -23.24 21.40
C LYS A 57 -22.57 -23.26 20.49
N LEU A 58 -22.20 -22.09 20.00
CA LEU A 58 -21.05 -21.89 19.11
C LEU A 58 -19.97 -21.06 19.81
N LEU A 59 -18.76 -21.10 19.26
CA LEU A 59 -17.71 -20.16 19.63
C LEU A 59 -17.81 -18.91 18.73
N PRO A 60 -17.33 -17.73 19.19
CA PRO A 60 -17.23 -16.54 18.33
C PRO A 60 -16.42 -16.75 17.04
N THR A 61 -15.59 -17.79 16.99
CA THR A 61 -14.80 -18.24 15.84
C THR A 61 -15.58 -19.11 14.84
N ALA A 62 -16.89 -19.35 15.04
CA ALA A 62 -17.69 -20.23 14.19
C ALA A 62 -17.85 -19.65 12.77
N THR A 63 -17.79 -20.51 11.76
CA THR A 63 -18.03 -20.14 10.35
C THR A 63 -19.52 -19.98 10.05
N GLN A 64 -19.87 -19.36 8.93
CA GLN A 64 -21.25 -19.15 8.49
C GLN A 64 -21.95 -20.47 8.24
N ARG A 65 -21.18 -21.49 7.83
CA ARG A 65 -21.64 -22.87 7.68
C ARG A 65 -21.96 -23.50 9.03
N GLU A 66 -21.10 -23.34 10.02
CA GLU A 66 -21.32 -23.83 11.39
C GLU A 66 -22.52 -23.11 12.04
N ILE A 67 -22.65 -21.80 11.85
CA ILE A 67 -23.81 -21.00 12.31
C ILE A 67 -25.10 -21.51 11.67
N LYS A 68 -25.10 -21.72 10.35
CA LYS A 68 -26.25 -22.25 9.61
C LYS A 68 -26.59 -23.68 10.04
N SER A 69 -25.59 -24.55 10.22
CA SER A 69 -25.78 -25.92 10.68
C SER A 69 -26.39 -25.96 12.09
N ALA A 70 -25.80 -25.21 13.03
CA ALA A 70 -26.28 -25.14 14.40
C ALA A 70 -27.70 -24.59 14.48
N TYR A 71 -28.04 -23.59 13.65
CA TYR A 71 -29.42 -23.10 13.57
C TYR A 71 -30.38 -24.20 13.13
N TYR A 72 -30.08 -24.97 12.08
CA TYR A 72 -30.96 -26.06 11.65
C TYR A 72 -31.08 -27.17 12.69
N GLU A 73 -29.98 -27.56 13.35
CA GLU A 73 -29.98 -28.59 14.38
C GLU A 73 -30.79 -28.15 15.60
N LEU A 74 -30.57 -26.94 16.11
CA LEU A 74 -31.29 -26.42 17.28
C LEU A 74 -32.75 -26.08 16.93
N SER A 75 -33.04 -25.65 15.72
CA SER A 75 -34.42 -25.41 15.25
C SER A 75 -35.22 -26.70 15.23
N ARG A 76 -34.63 -27.85 14.86
CA ARG A 76 -35.31 -29.16 14.92
C ARG A 76 -35.64 -29.60 16.35
N ILE A 77 -34.86 -29.16 17.34
CA ILE A 77 -35.04 -29.52 18.75
C ILE A 77 -36.09 -28.62 19.43
N TYR A 78 -36.08 -27.33 19.09
CA TYR A 78 -36.95 -26.32 19.73
C TYR A 78 -38.14 -25.89 18.87
N HIS A 79 -38.39 -26.56 17.73
CA HIS A 79 -39.51 -26.22 16.86
C HIS A 79 -40.83 -26.30 17.64
N PRO A 80 -41.72 -25.29 17.57
CA PRO A 80 -42.98 -25.27 18.30
C PRO A 80 -43.89 -26.47 17.97
N ASP A 81 -43.77 -27.01 16.75
CA ASP A 81 -44.55 -28.17 16.30
C ASP A 81 -44.03 -29.51 16.85
N LEU A 82 -42.74 -29.58 17.20
CA LEU A 82 -42.12 -30.78 17.74
C LEU A 82 -42.00 -30.75 19.26
N ASN A 83 -42.05 -29.55 19.87
CA ASN A 83 -41.94 -29.34 21.29
C ASN A 83 -42.85 -28.18 21.74
N SER A 84 -43.99 -28.52 22.34
CA SER A 84 -45.03 -27.56 22.72
C SER A 84 -44.82 -26.88 24.09
N SER A 85 -43.68 -27.09 24.74
CA SER A 85 -43.37 -26.47 26.03
C SER A 85 -43.16 -24.95 25.90
N ALA A 86 -43.54 -24.19 26.94
CA ALA A 86 -43.31 -22.74 26.98
C ALA A 86 -41.81 -22.39 26.87
N GLU A 87 -40.95 -23.23 27.45
CA GLU A 87 -39.49 -23.08 27.41
C GLU A 87 -38.92 -23.29 26.00
N ALA A 88 -39.47 -24.22 25.21
CA ALA A 88 -39.03 -24.42 23.82
C ALA A 88 -39.34 -23.22 22.93
N ARG A 89 -40.49 -22.56 23.13
CA ARG A 89 -40.85 -21.34 22.40
C ARG A 89 -39.91 -20.17 22.70
N GLU A 90 -39.56 -19.98 23.97
CA GLU A 90 -38.62 -18.94 24.39
C GLU A 90 -37.23 -19.18 23.79
N ARG A 91 -36.72 -20.42 23.87
CA ARG A 91 -35.44 -20.81 23.27
C ARG A 91 -35.44 -20.69 21.74
N PHE A 92 -36.56 -20.96 21.09
CA PHE A 92 -36.69 -20.80 19.65
C PHE A 92 -36.66 -19.32 19.22
N ALA A 93 -37.27 -18.43 20.01
CA ALA A 93 -37.22 -16.98 19.78
C ALA A 93 -35.78 -16.44 19.97
N GLU A 94 -35.10 -16.83 21.04
CA GLU A 94 -33.69 -16.50 21.27
C GLU A 94 -32.78 -17.00 20.13
N LEU A 95 -32.98 -18.25 19.69
CA LEU A 95 -32.24 -18.87 18.60
C LEU A 95 -32.44 -18.12 17.28
N THR A 96 -33.67 -17.70 16.99
CA THR A 96 -34.00 -16.95 15.77
C THR A 96 -33.34 -15.57 15.78
N LEU A 97 -33.36 -14.88 16.92
CA LEU A 97 -32.67 -13.61 17.09
C LEU A 97 -31.15 -13.77 16.92
N ALA A 98 -30.57 -14.78 17.57
CA ALA A 98 -29.15 -15.09 17.45
C ALA A 98 -28.76 -15.40 16.00
N TYR A 99 -29.53 -16.21 15.29
CA TYR A 99 -29.30 -16.50 13.88
C TYR A 99 -29.47 -15.27 13.00
N ASN A 100 -30.49 -14.43 13.20
CA ASN A 100 -30.66 -13.21 12.40
C ASN A 100 -29.47 -12.25 12.56
N THR A 101 -28.93 -12.13 13.77
CA THR A 101 -27.75 -11.30 14.03
C THR A 101 -26.46 -11.93 13.47
N LEU A 102 -26.27 -13.25 13.65
CA LEU A 102 -25.03 -13.95 13.27
C LEU A 102 -25.02 -14.47 11.82
N SER A 103 -26.16 -14.48 11.13
CA SER A 103 -26.31 -15.01 9.76
C SER A 103 -25.78 -14.07 8.68
N ARG A 104 -25.82 -12.75 8.93
CA ARG A 104 -25.30 -11.72 8.03
C ARG A 104 -24.01 -11.15 8.60
N LEU A 105 -23.04 -10.97 7.72
CA LEU A 105 -21.68 -10.58 8.08
C LEU A 105 -21.62 -9.19 8.73
N GLU A 106 -22.35 -8.22 8.17
CA GLU A 106 -22.41 -6.85 8.68
C GLU A 106 -22.98 -6.79 10.10
N THR A 107 -24.09 -7.48 10.36
CA THR A 107 -24.74 -7.51 11.68
C THR A 107 -23.93 -8.30 12.70
N ARG A 108 -23.26 -9.37 12.25
CA ARG A 108 -22.34 -10.15 13.09
C ARG A 108 -21.12 -9.33 13.50
N ARG A 109 -20.52 -8.57 12.57
CA ARG A 109 -19.35 -7.72 12.84
C ARG A 109 -19.68 -6.64 13.88
N GLU A 110 -20.82 -5.98 13.72
CA GLU A 110 -21.29 -4.97 14.67
C GLU A 110 -21.56 -5.61 16.04
N TYR A 111 -22.20 -6.78 16.06
CA TYR A 111 -22.42 -7.55 17.28
C TYR A 111 -21.10 -7.96 17.97
N ASP A 112 -20.14 -8.50 17.23
CA ASP A 112 -18.82 -8.89 17.73
C ASP A 112 -18.03 -7.69 18.28
N LYS A 113 -18.21 -6.51 17.68
CA LYS A 113 -17.64 -5.25 18.18
C LYS A 113 -18.29 -4.85 19.51
N GLN A 114 -19.61 -4.98 19.63
CA GLN A 114 -20.36 -4.65 20.85
C GLN A 114 -20.01 -5.57 22.03
N ILE A 115 -19.88 -6.88 21.79
CA ILE A 115 -19.57 -7.86 22.86
C ILE A 115 -18.07 -8.06 23.12
N GLY A 116 -17.20 -7.33 22.40
CA GLY A 116 -15.74 -7.39 22.55
C GLY A 116 -15.10 -8.70 22.05
N THR A 117 -15.86 -9.59 21.42
CA THR A 117 -15.36 -10.85 20.84
C THR A 117 -14.63 -10.65 19.52
N TYR A 118 -14.85 -9.51 18.85
CA TYR A 118 -14.11 -9.11 17.64
C TYR A 118 -12.59 -9.19 17.85
N TYR A 119 -12.12 -8.85 19.06
CA TYR A 119 -10.71 -8.94 19.45
C TYR A 119 -10.29 -10.31 20.01
N MET A 120 -11.23 -11.15 20.50
CA MET A 120 -10.96 -12.51 20.99
C MET A 120 -10.69 -13.49 19.84
N THR A 121 -11.43 -13.38 18.73
CA THR A 121 -11.12 -14.05 17.45
C THR A 121 -9.72 -13.67 16.94
N ARG A 122 -9.21 -12.51 17.38
CA ARG A 122 -7.89 -11.95 17.09
C ARG A 122 -6.77 -12.39 18.05
N SER A 123 -7.10 -12.92 19.25
CA SER A 123 -6.14 -13.14 20.35
C SER A 123 -5.92 -14.61 20.75
N LEU A 124 -6.61 -15.58 20.15
CA LEU A 124 -6.38 -17.02 20.40
C LEU A 124 -5.10 -17.53 19.68
N THR A 125 -3.96 -16.96 20.05
CA THR A 125 -2.63 -17.48 19.72
C THR A 125 -1.77 -17.54 20.98
N ARG A 126 -2.02 -18.50 21.88
CA ARG A 126 -0.99 -18.99 22.80
C ARG A 126 -1.33 -20.39 23.36
N LYS A 127 -0.82 -21.39 22.64
CA LYS A 127 -0.51 -22.81 22.98
C LYS A 127 -1.48 -23.64 23.85
N SER A 128 -1.86 -24.78 23.31
CA SER A 128 -1.26 -26.10 23.64
C SER A 128 -1.38 -27.03 22.43
N GLU A 129 -0.24 -27.61 22.04
CA GLU A 129 -0.08 -28.74 21.10
C GLU A 129 -0.81 -28.68 19.73
N GLY A 130 -0.01 -28.44 18.69
CA GLY A 130 -0.06 -29.36 17.55
C GLY A 130 -1.03 -29.11 16.40
N GLU A 131 -1.63 -27.93 16.20
CA GLU A 131 -2.09 -27.49 14.87
C GLU A 131 -2.49 -26.00 14.89
N ARG A 132 -1.83 -25.18 14.07
CA ARG A 132 -2.18 -23.76 13.90
C ARG A 132 -3.17 -23.64 12.75
N VAL A 133 -4.46 -23.65 13.03
CA VAL A 133 -5.47 -23.24 12.03
C VAL A 133 -5.86 -21.79 12.34
N LEU A 134 -5.33 -20.84 11.56
CA LEU A 134 -5.96 -19.53 11.40
C LEU A 134 -7.36 -19.80 10.83
N ARG A 135 -8.39 -19.83 11.68
CA ARG A 135 -9.76 -19.92 11.18
C ARG A 135 -10.17 -18.54 10.70
N LEU A 136 -10.18 -18.44 9.39
CA LEU A 136 -10.47 -17.26 8.60
C LEU A 136 -11.93 -16.85 8.84
N MET A 137 -12.15 -15.56 9.12
CA MET A 137 -13.49 -14.97 9.23
C MET A 137 -14.25 -15.23 7.92
N ASP A 138 -15.57 -15.37 7.97
CA ASP A 138 -16.41 -15.58 6.78
C ASP A 138 -16.35 -14.41 5.76
N ASP A 139 -15.86 -13.24 6.20
CA ASP A 139 -15.57 -12.06 5.38
C ASP A 139 -14.21 -12.10 4.66
N LEU A 140 -13.40 -13.13 4.89
CA LEU A 140 -12.11 -13.19 4.23
C LEU A 140 -12.27 -13.47 2.75
N VAL A 141 -11.93 -12.48 1.95
CA VAL A 141 -11.76 -12.65 0.52
C VAL A 141 -10.43 -13.36 0.29
N GLU A 142 -10.48 -14.61 -0.19
CA GLU A 142 -9.30 -15.28 -0.73
C GLU A 142 -9.15 -14.95 -2.21
N ILE A 143 -7.99 -14.42 -2.60
CA ILE A 143 -7.66 -14.05 -3.97
C ILE A 143 -6.46 -14.88 -4.40
N ASP A 144 -6.61 -15.63 -5.49
CA ASP A 144 -5.50 -16.28 -6.16
C ASP A 144 -4.83 -15.32 -7.15
N ALA A 145 -3.58 -14.96 -6.87
CA ALA A 145 -2.80 -14.03 -7.69
C ALA A 145 -2.16 -14.68 -8.93
N THR A 146 -2.30 -16.00 -9.14
CA THR A 146 -1.67 -16.72 -10.27
C THR A 146 -2.03 -16.13 -11.65
N GLY A 147 -3.26 -15.62 -11.80
CA GLY A 147 -3.76 -15.03 -13.05
C GLY A 147 -3.27 -13.59 -13.31
N ILE A 148 -2.71 -12.91 -12.30
CA ILE A 148 -2.18 -11.55 -12.47
C ILE A 148 -0.95 -11.58 -13.38
N GLU A 149 -0.20 -12.68 -13.40
CA GLU A 149 0.97 -12.87 -14.27
C GLU A 149 0.60 -13.28 -15.69
N GLN A 150 -0.44 -14.11 -15.87
CA GLN A 150 -0.85 -14.64 -17.18
C GLN A 150 -1.38 -13.55 -18.12
N LEU A 151 -1.80 -12.41 -17.57
CA LEU A 151 -2.21 -11.27 -18.36
C LEU A 151 -1.03 -10.57 -19.07
N TYR A 152 0.24 -10.86 -18.72
CA TYR A 152 1.39 -10.02 -19.14
C TYR A 152 2.67 -10.82 -19.45
N ALA A 153 3.09 -10.81 -20.71
CA ALA A 153 4.33 -11.45 -21.17
C ALA A 153 5.55 -10.52 -20.99
N ILE A 154 6.18 -10.44 -19.79
CA ILE A 154 7.41 -9.65 -19.58
C ILE A 154 8.38 -10.27 -18.53
N GLU A 155 9.66 -9.89 -18.62
CA GLU A 155 10.84 -10.28 -17.82
C GLU A 155 10.74 -10.05 -16.30
N THR A 156 11.56 -10.78 -15.54
CA THR A 156 11.48 -10.98 -14.08
C THR A 156 11.63 -9.74 -13.18
N MET A 157 12.31 -8.67 -13.62
CA MET A 157 12.55 -7.48 -12.78
C MET A 157 11.37 -6.49 -12.77
N GLU A 158 10.60 -6.39 -13.86
CA GLU A 158 9.38 -5.56 -13.91
C GLU A 158 8.25 -6.17 -13.07
N LEU A 159 8.24 -7.50 -12.95
CA LEU A 159 7.25 -8.26 -12.18
C LEU A 159 7.23 -7.87 -10.69
N CYS A 160 8.39 -7.54 -10.10
CA CYS A 160 8.49 -7.11 -8.70
C CYS A 160 7.72 -5.80 -8.45
N PHE A 161 7.93 -4.80 -9.29
CA PHE A 161 7.29 -3.50 -9.16
C PHE A 161 5.79 -3.55 -9.50
N GLN A 162 5.37 -4.47 -10.37
CA GLN A 162 3.95 -4.72 -10.64
C GLN A 162 3.22 -5.29 -9.44
N THR A 163 3.83 -6.22 -8.70
CA THR A 163 3.27 -6.69 -7.42
C THR A 163 3.13 -5.56 -6.42
N SER A 164 4.12 -4.67 -6.32
CA SER A 164 3.99 -3.52 -5.43
C SER A 164 2.87 -2.56 -5.87
N SER A 165 2.62 -2.37 -7.18
CA SER A 165 1.46 -1.60 -7.67
C SER A 165 0.14 -2.30 -7.36
N PHE A 166 0.05 -3.63 -7.52
CA PHE A 166 -1.14 -4.42 -7.18
C PHE A 166 -1.47 -4.31 -5.68
N LEU A 167 -0.48 -4.63 -4.83
CA LEU A 167 -0.63 -4.58 -3.38
C LEU A 167 -0.81 -3.14 -2.88
N GLY A 168 -0.07 -2.19 -3.44
CA GLY A 168 -0.08 -0.78 -3.08
C GLY A 168 -1.34 -0.03 -3.51
N ALA A 169 -2.11 -0.56 -4.46
CA ALA A 169 -3.44 -0.03 -4.78
C ALA A 169 -4.56 -0.76 -4.00
N GLY A 170 -4.52 -2.10 -3.97
CA GLY A 170 -5.58 -2.91 -3.39
C GLY A 170 -5.60 -2.95 -1.85
N ILE A 171 -4.45 -3.14 -1.19
CA ILE A 171 -4.42 -3.28 0.28
C ILE A 171 -4.80 -1.98 1.00
N PRO A 172 -4.43 -0.76 0.54
CA PRO A 172 -4.96 0.47 1.12
C PRO A 172 -6.48 0.55 1.06
N LEU A 173 -7.11 0.09 -0.02
CA LEU A 173 -8.56 0.03 -0.13
C LEU A 173 -9.17 -0.88 0.93
N ASN A 174 -8.62 -2.08 1.13
CA ASN A 174 -9.05 -2.98 2.20
C ASN A 174 -8.82 -2.42 3.59
N THR A 175 -7.71 -1.69 3.77
CA THR A 175 -7.41 -0.97 5.02
C THR A 175 -8.52 0.04 5.34
N ILE A 176 -8.98 0.81 4.35
CA ILE A 176 -10.03 1.82 4.49
C ILE A 176 -11.39 1.18 4.72
N LEU A 177 -11.73 0.15 3.94
CA LEU A 177 -13.01 -0.55 4.02
C LEU A 177 -13.12 -1.50 5.23
N GLY A 178 -11.99 -1.78 5.89
CA GLY A 178 -11.91 -2.77 6.96
C GLY A 178 -12.27 -4.18 6.48
N LEU A 179 -11.85 -4.54 5.25
CA LEU A 179 -12.16 -5.83 4.63
C LEU A 179 -10.96 -6.81 4.75
N PRO A 180 -11.12 -7.92 5.47
CA PRO A 180 -10.15 -9.02 5.50
C PRO A 180 -9.80 -9.56 4.11
N VAL A 181 -8.51 -9.79 3.85
CA VAL A 181 -8.05 -10.40 2.59
C VAL A 181 -6.92 -11.38 2.81
N ARG A 182 -6.95 -12.48 2.06
CA ARG A 182 -5.83 -13.40 1.90
C ARG A 182 -5.49 -13.52 0.43
N LEU A 183 -4.25 -13.21 0.10
CA LEU A 183 -3.69 -13.33 -1.22
C LEU A 183 -2.82 -14.58 -1.25
N ASN A 184 -3.07 -15.49 -2.19
CA ASN A 184 -2.26 -16.68 -2.43
C ASN A 184 -1.53 -16.53 -3.77
N ASN A 185 -0.43 -17.25 -3.95
CA ASN A 185 0.36 -17.31 -5.20
C ASN A 185 0.84 -15.94 -5.73
N ILE A 186 1.16 -15.01 -4.81
CA ILE A 186 1.86 -13.77 -5.15
C ILE A 186 3.21 -14.17 -5.76
N HIS A 187 3.42 -13.80 -7.03
CA HIS A 187 4.58 -14.12 -7.87
C HIS A 187 4.62 -15.49 -8.59
N GLY A 188 3.50 -16.21 -8.67
CA GLY A 188 3.32 -17.39 -9.53
C GLY A 188 4.40 -18.49 -9.41
N PRO A 189 4.38 -19.51 -10.30
CA PRO A 189 5.30 -20.65 -10.20
C PRO A 189 6.68 -20.39 -10.82
N LYS A 190 6.84 -19.34 -11.63
CA LYS A 190 8.08 -19.05 -12.39
C LYS A 190 8.99 -18.03 -11.72
N ALA A 191 8.50 -17.19 -10.82
CA ALA A 191 9.35 -16.24 -10.13
C ALA A 191 9.88 -16.87 -8.83
N SER A 192 11.20 -17.02 -8.76
CA SER A 192 11.94 -17.55 -7.62
C SER A 192 11.91 -16.65 -6.37
N TYR A 193 11.02 -15.66 -6.30
CA TYR A 193 10.98 -14.67 -5.24
C TYR A 193 9.53 -14.25 -4.96
N GLY A 194 8.95 -14.73 -3.86
CA GLY A 194 7.69 -14.17 -3.32
C GLY A 194 7.87 -12.71 -2.86
N LEU A 195 7.13 -12.28 -1.83
CA LEU A 195 7.16 -10.89 -1.34
C LEU A 195 8.56 -10.31 -1.18
N GLN A 196 8.80 -9.15 -1.76
CA GLN A 196 10.05 -8.43 -1.61
C GLN A 196 10.13 -7.71 -0.26
N PRO A 197 11.35 -7.35 0.21
CA PRO A 197 11.50 -6.60 1.46
C PRO A 197 10.71 -5.29 1.52
N HIS A 198 10.53 -4.61 0.38
CA HIS A 198 9.77 -3.37 0.31
C HIS A 198 8.26 -3.60 0.40
N ASP A 199 7.74 -4.70 -0.18
CA ASP A 199 6.32 -5.07 -0.05
C ASP A 199 5.95 -5.33 1.41
N VAL A 200 6.78 -6.09 2.11
CA VAL A 200 6.56 -6.41 3.54
C VAL A 200 6.54 -5.14 4.39
N ARG A 201 7.41 -4.16 4.09
CA ARG A 201 7.46 -2.88 4.80
C ARG A 201 6.23 -2.01 4.52
N MET A 202 5.75 -2.00 3.28
CA MET A 202 4.50 -1.36 2.92
C MET A 202 3.32 -1.98 3.68
N LEU A 203 3.19 -3.31 3.69
CA LEU A 203 2.12 -4.00 4.40
C LEU A 203 2.18 -3.74 5.91
N HIS A 204 3.37 -3.69 6.52
CA HIS A 204 3.53 -3.33 7.93
C HIS A 204 3.12 -1.88 8.24
N LEU A 205 3.38 -0.93 7.33
CA LEU A 205 2.91 0.44 7.48
C LEU A 205 1.37 0.49 7.46
N LEU A 206 0.73 -0.18 6.51
CA LEU A 206 -0.75 -0.25 6.44
C LEU A 206 -1.33 -0.92 7.69
N ARG A 207 -0.72 -1.99 8.18
CA ARG A 207 -1.07 -2.63 9.46
C ARG A 207 -0.98 -1.65 10.63
N GLN A 208 0.08 -0.83 10.70
CA GLN A 208 0.23 0.17 11.76
C GLN A 208 -0.89 1.22 11.70
N MET A 209 -1.30 1.63 10.50
CA MET A 209 -2.33 2.64 10.30
C MET A 209 -3.73 2.22 10.73
N CYS A 210 -4.01 0.92 10.77
CA CYS A 210 -5.33 0.39 11.15
C CYS A 210 -5.32 -0.51 12.39
N SER A 211 -4.20 -0.57 13.13
CA SER A 211 -4.01 -1.54 14.22
C SER A 211 -4.41 -2.97 13.79
N GLY A 212 -3.98 -3.33 12.59
CA GLY A 212 -4.31 -4.56 11.87
C GLY A 212 -3.57 -5.81 12.37
N THR A 213 -4.03 -6.98 11.92
CA THR A 213 -3.24 -8.23 11.95
C THR A 213 -2.71 -8.51 10.55
N LEU A 214 -1.43 -8.85 10.45
CA LEU A 214 -0.76 -9.15 9.19
C LEU A 214 0.08 -10.42 9.34
N VAL A 215 -0.09 -11.35 8.41
CA VAL A 215 0.79 -12.48 8.18
C VAL A 215 1.41 -12.29 6.80
N ALA A 216 2.64 -11.79 6.78
CA ALA A 216 3.43 -11.59 5.57
C ALA A 216 4.91 -11.70 5.95
N SER A 217 5.69 -12.40 5.12
CA SER A 217 7.14 -12.54 5.31
C SER A 217 7.85 -12.47 3.97
N LYS A 218 9.10 -12.02 3.99
CA LYS A 218 9.94 -11.95 2.78
C LYS A 218 10.01 -13.32 2.12
N GLY A 219 9.78 -13.37 0.80
CA GLY A 219 9.80 -14.59 0.00
C GLY A 219 8.52 -15.43 0.08
N SER A 220 7.55 -15.07 0.93
CA SER A 220 6.24 -15.71 0.96
C SER A 220 5.45 -15.42 -0.32
N SER A 221 4.76 -16.41 -0.88
CA SER A 221 3.75 -16.22 -1.93
C SER A 221 2.36 -15.92 -1.37
N THR A 222 2.22 -15.90 -0.04
CA THR A 222 0.94 -15.69 0.64
C THR A 222 1.01 -14.45 1.55
N VAL A 223 -0.05 -13.64 1.52
CA VAL A 223 -0.30 -12.55 2.46
C VAL A 223 -1.67 -12.77 3.08
N THR A 224 -1.79 -12.65 4.40
CA THR A 224 -3.09 -12.52 5.06
C THR A 224 -3.12 -11.21 5.83
N PHE A 225 -4.09 -10.37 5.52
CA PHE A 225 -4.25 -9.07 6.12
C PHE A 225 -5.66 -8.89 6.66
N LEU A 226 -5.76 -8.64 7.96
CA LEU A 226 -7.00 -8.41 8.69
C LEU A 226 -6.96 -6.96 9.23
N PRO A 227 -7.44 -5.98 8.45
CA PRO A 227 -7.42 -4.59 8.86
C PRO A 227 -8.27 -4.37 10.12
N GLY A 228 -7.87 -3.42 10.97
CA GLY A 228 -8.74 -2.85 12.00
C GLY A 228 -9.29 -1.49 11.56
N ASP A 229 -9.77 -0.71 12.51
CA ASP A 229 -10.23 0.66 12.24
C ASP A 229 -9.03 1.57 11.93
N LEU A 230 -9.16 2.46 10.95
CA LEU A 230 -8.14 3.49 10.67
C LEU A 230 -7.89 4.36 11.90
N GLN A 231 -6.63 4.61 12.17
CA GLN A 231 -6.19 5.38 13.32
C GLN A 231 -5.77 6.79 12.92
N ALA A 232 -5.91 7.73 13.84
CA ALA A 232 -5.26 9.03 13.75
C ALA A 232 -3.89 8.99 14.45
N GLY A 233 -2.97 9.85 14.00
CA GLY A 233 -1.76 10.17 14.74
C GLY A 233 -0.51 10.22 13.88
N ILE A 234 0.57 9.67 14.44
CA ILE A 234 1.91 9.69 13.86
C ILE A 234 2.28 8.27 13.44
N PHE A 235 2.55 8.12 12.15
CA PHE A 235 2.98 6.87 11.55
C PHE A 235 4.43 6.96 11.13
N SER A 236 5.13 5.83 11.16
CA SER A 236 6.55 5.80 10.80
C SER A 236 6.91 4.50 10.11
N SER A 237 7.63 4.58 9.00
CA SER A 237 8.16 3.40 8.35
C SER A 237 9.55 3.67 7.76
N GLU A 238 10.38 2.63 7.79
CA GLU A 238 11.69 2.65 7.15
C GLU A 238 11.65 1.71 5.95
N GLY A 239 12.07 2.17 4.76
CA GLY A 239 12.16 1.39 3.52
C GLY A 239 13.31 0.38 3.51
N GLY A 240 14.31 0.56 4.38
CA GLY A 240 15.54 -0.25 4.37
C GLY A 240 16.38 -0.05 3.10
N HIS A 241 17.31 -0.97 2.84
CA HIS A 241 18.30 -0.85 1.76
C HIS A 241 17.71 -0.82 0.33
N SER A 242 16.48 -1.31 0.11
CA SER A 242 15.86 -1.38 -1.21
C SER A 242 14.49 -0.69 -1.31
N GLY A 243 13.97 -0.14 -0.20
CA GLY A 243 12.67 0.52 -0.19
C GLY A 243 12.77 2.01 -0.53
N SER A 244 12.05 2.43 -1.56
CA SER A 244 11.80 3.84 -1.83
C SER A 244 10.81 4.40 -0.82
N VAL A 245 11.05 5.62 -0.33
CA VAL A 245 10.05 6.33 0.49
C VAL A 245 8.81 6.68 -0.32
N SER A 246 8.90 6.82 -1.65
CA SER A 246 7.75 7.09 -2.51
C SER A 246 6.72 5.96 -2.46
N LEU A 247 7.19 4.70 -2.44
CA LEU A 247 6.35 3.50 -2.37
C LEU A 247 5.57 3.43 -1.05
N LEU A 248 6.22 3.82 0.04
CA LEU A 248 5.58 3.88 1.36
C LEU A 248 4.59 5.04 1.42
N ALA A 249 4.89 6.17 0.78
CA ALA A 249 4.00 7.31 0.73
C ALA A 249 2.75 7.03 -0.13
N GLU A 250 2.90 6.48 -1.33
CA GLU A 250 1.80 6.23 -2.27
C GLU A 250 0.78 5.21 -1.73
N SER A 251 1.25 4.21 -0.98
CA SER A 251 0.37 3.23 -0.33
C SER A 251 -0.34 3.79 0.91
N ALA A 252 0.32 4.65 1.69
CA ALA A 252 -0.23 5.20 2.92
C ALA A 252 -1.19 6.38 2.70
N LEU A 253 -0.96 7.20 1.68
CA LEU A 253 -1.71 8.44 1.48
C LEU A 253 -3.22 8.25 1.24
N PRO A 254 -3.70 7.25 0.48
CA PRO A 254 -5.14 6.99 0.38
C PRO A 254 -5.78 6.73 1.75
N CYS A 255 -5.10 5.97 2.62
CA CYS A 255 -5.56 5.72 3.99
C CYS A 255 -5.53 7.01 4.83
N LEU A 256 -4.50 7.83 4.70
CA LEU A 256 -4.38 9.11 5.42
C LEU A 256 -5.42 10.14 4.99
N ALA A 257 -5.91 10.07 3.76
CA ALA A 257 -6.98 10.94 3.27
C ALA A 257 -8.29 10.73 4.03
N LEU A 258 -8.58 9.50 4.46
CA LEU A 258 -9.82 9.12 5.13
C LEU A 258 -9.61 8.71 6.60
N ALA A 259 -8.39 8.87 7.13
CA ALA A 259 -8.10 8.61 8.53
C ALA A 259 -8.83 9.60 9.46
N PRO A 260 -9.09 9.24 10.73
CA PRO A 260 -9.60 10.19 11.71
C PRO A 260 -8.61 11.37 11.91
N GLU A 261 -9.14 12.50 12.37
CA GLU A 261 -8.32 13.66 12.75
C GLU A 261 -7.81 13.46 14.17
N PRO A 262 -6.51 13.69 14.47
CA PRO A 262 -6.01 13.57 15.83
C PRO A 262 -6.67 14.57 16.79
N VAL A 263 -6.95 14.15 18.02
CA VAL A 263 -7.63 14.99 19.04
C VAL A 263 -6.91 16.32 19.30
N TYR A 264 -5.58 16.33 19.22
CA TYR A 264 -4.74 17.50 19.55
C TYR A 264 -3.98 18.08 18.34
N SER A 265 -4.30 17.66 17.11
CA SER A 265 -3.62 18.15 15.89
C SER A 265 -4.57 18.09 14.70
N ARG A 266 -4.48 19.08 13.81
CA ARG A 266 -5.27 19.12 12.57
C ARG A 266 -4.75 18.21 11.45
N ASN A 267 -3.61 17.54 11.66
CA ASN A 267 -3.00 16.69 10.66
C ASN A 267 -2.46 15.40 11.25
N ASN A 268 -2.51 14.36 10.42
CA ASN A 268 -1.75 13.13 10.62
C ASN A 268 -0.33 13.34 10.08
N ILE A 269 0.64 12.68 10.71
CA ILE A 269 2.06 12.81 10.34
C ILE A 269 2.59 11.45 9.92
N LEU A 270 3.20 11.39 8.73
CA LEU A 270 3.89 10.21 8.24
C LEU A 270 5.39 10.48 8.11
N ASN A 271 6.17 9.80 8.96
CA ASN A 271 7.61 9.89 9.00
C ASN A 271 8.24 8.72 8.23
N LEU A 272 8.83 9.01 7.08
CA LEU A 272 9.44 8.00 6.22
C LEU A 272 10.95 8.13 6.21
N LYS A 273 11.63 6.98 6.24
CA LYS A 273 13.08 6.90 6.06
C LYS A 273 13.44 5.89 4.99
N GLY A 274 14.33 6.23 4.07
CA GLY A 274 14.69 5.35 2.96
C GLY A 274 15.35 6.07 1.80
N ILE A 275 15.32 5.44 0.62
CA ILE A 275 15.82 6.05 -0.62
C ILE A 275 14.80 7.08 -1.11
N THR A 276 15.22 8.33 -1.30
CA THR A 276 14.34 9.39 -1.86
C THR A 276 14.47 9.53 -3.37
N HIS A 277 15.59 9.10 -3.95
CA HIS A 277 15.89 9.14 -5.38
C HIS A 277 16.30 7.75 -5.87
N LEU A 278 15.31 6.94 -6.23
CA LEU A 278 15.50 5.61 -6.79
C LEU A 278 15.29 5.67 -8.31
N ALA A 279 16.28 5.24 -9.09
CA ALA A 279 16.28 5.46 -10.53
C ALA A 279 15.21 4.67 -11.32
N ASN A 280 14.63 3.62 -10.74
CA ASN A 280 13.52 2.82 -11.32
C ASN A 280 12.16 3.17 -10.69
N GLY A 281 12.06 4.21 -9.85
CA GLY A 281 10.83 4.59 -9.17
C GLY A 281 10.59 6.10 -9.19
N LEU A 282 9.49 6.53 -8.59
CA LEU A 282 9.27 7.96 -8.36
C LEU A 282 10.24 8.46 -7.30
N HIS A 283 10.95 9.53 -7.63
CA HIS A 283 11.70 10.27 -6.62
C HIS A 283 10.82 11.34 -5.96
N MET A 284 11.23 11.77 -4.77
CA MET A 284 10.38 12.62 -3.92
C MET A 284 10.13 14.02 -4.49
N ASP A 285 11.02 14.54 -5.33
CA ASP A 285 10.76 15.84 -5.94
C ASP A 285 9.66 15.74 -7.01
N PHE A 286 9.65 14.67 -7.80
CA PHE A 286 8.52 14.36 -8.70
C PHE A 286 7.23 14.18 -7.90
N PHE A 287 7.31 13.45 -6.78
CA PHE A 287 6.16 13.19 -5.92
C PHE A 287 5.54 14.49 -5.38
N ASP A 288 6.36 15.47 -5.00
CA ASP A 288 5.89 16.78 -4.55
C ASP A 288 5.39 17.70 -5.67
N LYS A 289 6.06 17.72 -6.83
CA LYS A 289 5.73 18.69 -7.90
C LYS A 289 4.71 18.21 -8.91
N VAL A 290 4.51 16.90 -9.05
CA VAL A 290 3.61 16.32 -10.06
C VAL A 290 2.47 15.57 -9.39
N TYR A 291 2.77 14.60 -8.52
CA TYR A 291 1.75 13.76 -7.91
C TYR A 291 0.86 14.52 -6.92
N ARG A 292 1.44 15.26 -5.97
CA ARG A 292 0.67 16.00 -4.95
C ARG A 292 -0.36 16.97 -5.57
N PRO A 293 -0.02 17.86 -6.53
CA PRO A 293 -1.00 18.78 -7.13
C PRO A 293 -2.16 18.07 -7.82
N ILE A 294 -1.95 16.87 -8.37
CA ILE A 294 -3.03 16.08 -8.97
C ILE A 294 -3.94 15.49 -7.89
N VAL A 295 -3.36 14.94 -6.82
CA VAL A 295 -4.13 14.40 -5.68
C VAL A 295 -4.93 15.49 -4.97
N GLU A 296 -4.40 16.71 -4.87
CA GLU A 296 -5.13 17.88 -4.32
C GLU A 296 -6.43 18.19 -5.07
N LYS A 297 -6.54 17.84 -6.37
CA LYS A 297 -7.79 17.97 -7.14
C LYS A 297 -8.91 17.05 -6.63
N PHE A 298 -8.58 15.95 -5.95
CA PHE A 298 -9.56 15.12 -5.23
C PHE A 298 -10.01 15.74 -3.90
N GLY A 299 -9.53 16.96 -3.56
CA GLY A 299 -9.83 17.66 -2.32
C GLY A 299 -8.93 17.28 -1.14
N PHE A 300 -8.01 16.33 -1.32
CA PHE A 300 -7.11 15.86 -0.27
C PHE A 300 -5.78 16.62 -0.27
N HIS A 301 -5.54 17.35 0.81
CA HIS A 301 -4.35 18.18 0.95
C HIS A 301 -3.32 17.52 1.87
N PHE A 302 -2.06 17.62 1.49
CA PHE A 302 -0.93 17.19 2.32
C PHE A 302 0.32 17.99 1.97
N SER A 303 1.24 18.17 2.92
CA SER A 303 2.55 18.77 2.65
C SER A 303 3.65 17.72 2.74
N ILE A 304 4.68 17.85 1.89
CA ILE A 304 5.85 16.99 1.88
C ILE A 304 7.06 17.82 2.27
N GLU A 305 7.80 17.36 3.26
CA GLU A 305 9.04 17.97 3.70
C GLU A 305 10.19 16.96 3.61
N ILE A 306 11.08 17.16 2.64
CA ILE A 306 12.29 16.35 2.47
C ILE A 306 13.37 16.90 3.42
N LYS A 307 13.46 16.30 4.62
CA LYS A 307 14.46 16.68 5.64
C LYS A 307 15.88 16.28 5.23
N ARG A 308 16.01 15.12 4.57
CA ARG A 308 17.28 14.59 4.09
C ARG A 308 17.04 13.80 2.79
N ARG A 309 17.78 14.14 1.73
CA ARG A 309 17.78 13.37 0.48
C ARG A 309 18.72 12.18 0.58
N SER A 310 18.38 11.09 -0.10
CA SER A 310 19.22 9.90 -0.20
C SER A 310 19.12 9.32 -1.60
N TYR A 311 20.28 9.22 -2.26
CA TYR A 311 20.41 8.64 -3.59
C TYR A 311 20.85 7.19 -3.45
N PHE A 312 20.28 6.29 -4.26
CA PHE A 312 20.67 4.88 -4.25
C PHE A 312 22.21 4.73 -4.49
N PRO A 313 22.92 3.86 -3.75
CA PRO A 313 22.43 2.81 -2.84
C PRO A 313 22.20 3.23 -1.38
N GLN A 314 22.41 4.50 -1.02
CA GLN A 314 22.16 4.97 0.34
C GLN A 314 20.65 5.04 0.61
N SER A 315 20.24 4.75 1.86
CA SER A 315 18.84 4.69 2.28
C SER A 315 18.53 5.49 3.57
N SER A 316 19.34 6.50 3.90
CA SER A 316 19.16 7.30 5.12
C SER A 316 18.31 8.56 4.95
N GLY A 317 17.65 8.70 3.79
CA GLY A 317 16.80 9.84 3.48
C GLY A 317 15.64 9.92 4.45
N LYS A 318 15.15 11.13 4.71
CA LYS A 318 14.10 11.42 5.69
C LYS A 318 13.07 12.34 5.06
N VAL A 319 11.82 11.90 5.06
CA VAL A 319 10.67 12.65 4.55
C VAL A 319 9.61 12.70 5.63
N VAL A 320 9.04 13.88 5.84
CA VAL A 320 7.89 14.07 6.72
C VAL A 320 6.72 14.52 5.85
N ILE A 321 5.63 13.76 5.88
CA ILE A 321 4.39 14.12 5.20
C ILE A 321 3.36 14.50 6.26
N ARG A 322 2.69 15.64 6.08
CA ARG A 322 1.57 16.06 6.94
C ARG A 322 0.30 16.07 6.13
N SER A 323 -0.65 15.21 6.48
CA SER A 323 -1.89 15.04 5.73
C SER A 323 -3.08 15.59 6.51
N PHE A 324 -3.98 16.24 5.78
CA PHE A 324 -5.20 16.84 6.34
C PHE A 324 -6.39 15.98 5.88
N PRO A 325 -6.94 15.13 6.75
CA PRO A 325 -7.99 14.20 6.37
C PRO A 325 -9.25 14.91 5.88
N VAL A 326 -9.98 14.24 5.00
CA VAL A 326 -11.23 14.72 4.41
C VAL A 326 -12.38 13.77 4.74
N THR A 327 -13.59 14.30 4.78
CA THR A 327 -14.79 13.48 4.99
C THR A 327 -15.06 12.57 3.79
N ASN A 328 -14.83 13.07 2.58
CA ASN A 328 -14.88 12.28 1.34
C ASN A 328 -13.91 12.86 0.30
N LEU A 329 -13.50 12.00 -0.64
CA LEU A 329 -12.73 12.42 -1.81
C LEU A 329 -13.67 12.85 -2.94
N LYS A 330 -13.29 13.90 -3.67
CA LYS A 330 -14.02 14.43 -4.83
C LYS A 330 -13.59 13.68 -6.09
N ALA A 331 -14.56 13.29 -6.92
CA ALA A 331 -14.24 12.77 -8.24
C ALA A 331 -13.64 13.88 -9.13
N VAL A 332 -12.80 13.47 -10.09
CA VAL A 332 -12.09 14.38 -10.99
C VAL A 332 -12.33 14.03 -12.44
N ASP A 333 -12.40 15.03 -13.31
CA ASP A 333 -12.32 14.86 -14.76
C ASP A 333 -11.07 15.56 -15.28
N LEU A 334 -10.03 14.77 -15.54
CA LEU A 334 -8.75 15.20 -16.09
C LEU A 334 -8.59 14.66 -17.51
N THR A 335 -9.59 14.92 -18.35
CA THR A 335 -9.56 14.49 -19.75
C THR A 335 -9.15 15.61 -20.69
N THR A 336 -9.46 16.87 -20.43
CA THR A 336 -9.20 17.99 -21.35
C THR A 336 -7.72 18.41 -21.41
N PRO A 337 -6.98 18.07 -22.49
CA PRO A 337 -5.59 18.48 -22.63
C PRO A 337 -5.50 19.99 -22.90
N GLY A 338 -4.35 20.58 -22.59
CA GLY A 338 -4.05 21.97 -22.89
C GLY A 338 -2.74 22.10 -23.64
N ARG A 339 -2.57 23.18 -24.42
CA ARG A 339 -1.27 23.52 -25.00
C ARG A 339 -0.25 23.81 -23.91
N LEU A 340 1.00 23.43 -24.14
CA LEU A 340 2.13 23.76 -23.26
C LEU A 340 2.37 25.27 -23.28
N VAL A 341 2.34 25.91 -22.11
CA VAL A 341 2.51 27.37 -21.97
C VAL A 341 3.87 27.75 -21.38
N LYS A 342 4.43 26.90 -20.51
CA LYS A 342 5.66 27.20 -19.80
C LYS A 342 6.40 25.91 -19.47
N ILE A 343 7.72 25.93 -19.62
CA ILE A 343 8.61 24.86 -19.17
C ILE A 343 9.49 25.40 -18.04
N THR A 344 9.37 24.78 -16.87
CA THR A 344 10.24 25.02 -15.73
C THR A 344 11.01 23.75 -15.39
N GLY A 345 12.02 23.85 -14.53
CA GLY A 345 12.73 22.67 -14.08
C GLY A 345 14.02 23.02 -13.36
N TRP A 346 14.72 21.98 -12.93
CA TRP A 346 16.05 22.11 -12.35
C TRP A 346 16.88 20.88 -12.65
N THR A 347 18.17 21.11 -12.63
CA THR A 347 19.18 20.07 -12.61
C THR A 347 19.84 20.11 -11.24
N SER A 348 20.01 18.97 -10.59
CA SER A 348 20.55 18.92 -9.24
C SER A 348 21.73 17.97 -9.15
N VAL A 349 22.69 18.32 -8.31
CA VAL A 349 23.77 17.41 -7.89
C VAL A 349 23.84 17.35 -6.37
N ALA A 350 24.33 16.22 -5.86
CA ALA A 350 24.39 15.94 -4.44
C ALA A 350 25.68 15.18 -4.08
N GLY A 351 26.17 15.38 -2.86
CA GLY A 351 27.38 14.73 -2.35
C GLY A 351 28.65 15.21 -3.04
N ALA A 352 29.48 14.27 -3.49
CA ALA A 352 30.82 14.55 -4.04
C ALA A 352 30.82 15.30 -5.39
N LYS A 353 29.65 15.54 -5.98
CA LYS A 353 29.53 16.18 -7.30
C LYS A 353 29.50 17.71 -7.17
N PRO A 354 30.40 18.44 -7.85
CA PRO A 354 30.43 19.90 -7.81
C PRO A 354 29.25 20.52 -8.59
N ILE A 355 28.82 21.71 -8.17
CA ILE A 355 27.72 22.46 -8.81
C ILE A 355 27.91 22.69 -10.32
N ARG A 356 29.17 22.75 -10.79
CA ARG A 356 29.50 22.88 -12.22
C ARG A 356 28.83 21.81 -13.08
N ILE A 357 28.66 20.59 -12.56
CA ILE A 357 27.98 19.51 -13.29
C ILE A 357 26.50 19.83 -13.50
N ALA A 358 25.80 20.33 -12.48
CA ALA A 358 24.42 20.81 -12.63
C ALA A 358 24.34 21.98 -13.62
N GLN A 359 25.29 22.92 -13.58
CA GLN A 359 25.32 24.04 -14.53
C GLN A 359 25.46 23.57 -15.99
N VAL A 360 26.32 22.57 -16.24
CA VAL A 360 26.47 21.93 -17.55
C VAL A 360 25.17 21.25 -17.96
N MET A 361 24.59 20.40 -17.11
CA MET A 361 23.31 19.74 -17.39
C MET A 361 22.18 20.74 -17.67
N SER A 362 22.10 21.84 -16.92
CA SER A 362 21.10 22.90 -17.13
C SER A 362 21.25 23.57 -18.49
N LYS A 363 22.48 23.83 -18.95
CA LYS A 363 22.74 24.38 -20.30
C LYS A 363 22.31 23.40 -21.39
N LEU A 364 22.70 22.13 -21.26
CA LEU A 364 22.32 21.07 -22.21
C LEU A 364 20.80 20.88 -22.27
N THR A 365 20.15 20.85 -21.11
CA THR A 365 18.68 20.71 -21.00
C THR A 365 17.98 21.88 -21.67
N ARG A 366 18.42 23.13 -21.41
CA ARG A 366 17.84 24.32 -22.05
C ARG A 366 18.01 24.32 -23.56
N SER A 367 19.17 23.94 -24.06
CA SER A 367 19.41 23.84 -25.51
C SER A 367 18.44 22.83 -26.14
N ALA A 368 18.42 21.59 -25.61
CA ALA A 368 17.59 20.53 -26.15
C ALA A 368 16.08 20.82 -26.08
N LEU A 369 15.63 21.55 -25.05
CA LEU A 369 14.23 21.97 -24.94
C LEU A 369 13.88 23.09 -25.92
N LYS A 370 14.76 24.08 -26.11
CA LYS A 370 14.53 25.17 -27.08
C LYS A 370 14.39 24.64 -28.50
N ASP A 371 15.20 23.65 -28.86
CA ASP A 371 15.16 23.04 -30.19
C ASP A 371 13.84 22.30 -30.45
N ARG A 372 13.24 21.71 -29.40
CA ARG A 372 12.00 20.91 -29.49
C ARG A 372 10.73 21.71 -29.28
N PHE A 373 10.80 22.80 -28.53
CA PHE A 373 9.65 23.62 -28.13
C PHE A 373 9.90 25.10 -28.43
N PRO A 374 9.97 25.47 -29.72
CA PRO A 374 10.17 26.87 -30.11
C PRO A 374 8.99 27.72 -29.63
N GLY A 375 9.29 28.88 -29.05
CA GLY A 375 8.28 29.85 -28.60
C GLY A 375 7.65 29.57 -27.23
N VAL A 376 8.12 28.55 -26.50
CA VAL A 376 7.71 28.30 -25.11
C VAL A 376 8.73 28.89 -24.14
N ASP A 377 8.25 29.54 -23.08
CA ASP A 377 9.12 30.08 -22.03
C ASP A 377 9.81 28.94 -21.27
N ILE A 378 11.15 28.88 -21.32
CA ILE A 378 11.95 27.81 -20.72
C ILE A 378 12.86 28.36 -19.61
N TYR A 379 12.66 27.87 -18.40
CA TYR A 379 13.48 28.17 -17.23
C TYR A 379 14.00 26.90 -16.56
N VAL A 380 15.33 26.70 -16.53
CA VAL A 380 15.94 25.51 -15.91
C VAL A 380 17.04 25.94 -14.96
N GLU A 381 16.85 25.70 -13.67
CA GLU A 381 17.83 26.02 -12.64
C GLU A 381 18.94 24.96 -12.52
N SER A 382 20.01 25.33 -11.84
CA SER A 382 21.08 24.41 -11.43
C SER A 382 21.25 24.48 -9.92
N LEU A 383 21.08 23.35 -9.25
CA LEU A 383 21.04 23.23 -7.79
C LEU A 383 22.16 22.29 -7.31
N ARG A 384 22.75 22.62 -6.16
CA ARG A 384 23.59 21.70 -5.39
C ARG A 384 22.97 21.54 -4.01
N GLU A 385 22.64 20.31 -3.68
CA GLU A 385 22.11 19.98 -2.37
C GLU A 385 23.16 20.22 -1.28
N ARG A 386 22.72 20.74 -0.13
CA ARG A 386 23.62 20.98 1.01
C ARG A 386 24.11 19.66 1.58
N ASP A 387 25.41 19.55 1.86
CA ASP A 387 26.04 18.32 2.34
C ASP A 387 25.41 17.81 3.66
N SER A 388 24.94 18.73 4.53
CA SER A 388 24.23 18.38 5.77
C SER A 388 22.86 17.72 5.55
N ARG A 389 22.27 17.86 4.36
CA ARG A 389 20.93 17.38 4.01
C ARG A 389 20.93 16.23 3.00
N VAL A 390 22.10 15.63 2.72
CA VAL A 390 22.24 14.56 1.71
C VAL A 390 22.96 13.37 2.29
N ASP A 391 22.53 12.19 1.87
CA ASP A 391 23.34 10.98 1.88
C ASP A 391 23.52 10.43 0.47
N GLY A 392 24.73 9.93 0.21
CA GLY A 392 25.14 9.47 -1.11
C GLY A 392 25.52 10.57 -2.08
N THR A 393 25.82 10.15 -3.32
CA THR A 393 26.17 11.04 -4.42
C THR A 393 25.16 10.84 -5.53
N GLY A 394 24.63 11.94 -6.07
CA GLY A 394 23.53 11.88 -7.02
C GLY A 394 23.57 13.01 -8.03
N GLN A 395 22.90 12.78 -9.16
CA GLN A 395 22.57 13.81 -10.13
C GLN A 395 21.16 13.53 -10.65
N ALA A 396 20.39 14.59 -10.89
CA ALA A 396 19.02 14.48 -11.37
C ALA A 396 18.69 15.62 -12.33
N VAL A 397 17.79 15.35 -13.26
CA VAL A 397 17.14 16.36 -14.10
C VAL A 397 15.63 16.23 -13.86
N MET A 398 14.98 17.35 -13.57
CA MET A 398 13.53 17.46 -13.48
C MET A 398 13.06 18.56 -14.42
N ILE A 399 12.13 18.22 -15.29
CA ILE A 399 11.48 19.12 -16.25
C ILE A 399 9.99 19.07 -15.96
N LEU A 400 9.37 20.24 -15.91
CA LEU A 400 7.96 20.46 -15.60
C LEU A 400 7.36 21.35 -16.69
N GLY A 401 6.29 20.87 -17.31
CA GLY A 401 5.55 21.58 -18.35
C GLY A 401 4.16 21.92 -17.84
N GLU A 402 3.86 23.21 -17.76
CA GLU A 402 2.54 23.70 -17.41
C GLU A 402 1.70 23.84 -18.68
N THR A 403 0.49 23.27 -18.68
CA THR A 403 -0.46 23.41 -19.77
C THR A 403 -1.46 24.53 -19.49
N SER A 404 -2.05 25.08 -20.55
CA SER A 404 -3.18 26.02 -20.47
C SER A 404 -4.42 25.47 -19.75
N SER A 405 -4.55 24.14 -19.61
CA SER A 405 -5.59 23.49 -18.81
C SER A 405 -5.21 23.33 -17.33
N GLY A 406 -4.06 23.86 -16.92
CA GLY A 406 -3.55 23.77 -15.55
C GLY A 406 -3.04 22.39 -15.17
N MET A 407 -2.66 21.56 -16.15
CA MET A 407 -2.02 20.27 -15.93
C MET A 407 -0.50 20.42 -15.90
N MET A 408 0.15 19.55 -15.14
CA MET A 408 1.61 19.51 -15.02
C MET A 408 2.12 18.21 -15.66
N LEU A 409 2.82 18.34 -16.78
CA LEU A 409 3.52 17.24 -17.44
C LEU A 409 4.97 17.25 -17.02
N SER A 410 5.65 16.10 -17.02
CA SER A 410 7.04 16.06 -16.58
C SER A 410 7.93 15.16 -17.40
N GLY A 411 9.23 15.41 -17.27
CA GLY A 411 10.29 14.51 -17.71
C GLY A 411 11.42 14.52 -16.71
N THR A 412 11.88 13.34 -16.33
CA THR A 412 12.90 13.22 -15.30
C THR A 412 13.86 12.07 -15.56
N ALA A 413 15.08 12.22 -15.06
CA ALA A 413 16.07 11.17 -15.06
C ALA A 413 17.00 11.32 -13.85
N LEU A 414 17.44 10.18 -13.34
CA LEU A 414 18.45 10.08 -12.29
C LEU A 414 19.72 9.46 -12.85
N TRP A 415 20.86 10.05 -12.52
CA TRP A 415 22.17 9.52 -12.89
C TRP A 415 22.44 8.18 -12.22
N ARG A 416 23.02 7.26 -12.99
CA ARG A 416 23.56 5.99 -12.49
C ARG A 416 25.03 5.90 -12.82
N ARG A 417 25.77 5.10 -12.05
CA ARG A 417 27.18 4.83 -12.32
C ARG A 417 27.33 4.33 -13.76
N GLY A 418 28.23 4.94 -14.52
CA GLY A 418 28.45 4.66 -15.94
C GLY A 418 27.73 5.61 -16.89
N MET A 419 26.74 6.40 -16.43
CA MET A 419 26.07 7.36 -17.29
C MET A 419 26.85 8.66 -17.46
N SER A 420 26.84 9.22 -18.67
CA SER A 420 27.28 10.59 -18.93
C SER A 420 26.23 11.61 -18.49
N ASN A 421 26.61 12.90 -18.44
CA ASN A 421 25.66 13.95 -18.08
C ASN A 421 24.64 14.16 -19.21
N GLU A 422 25.10 14.05 -20.45
CA GLU A 422 24.33 14.14 -21.69
C GLU A 422 23.27 13.05 -21.74
N GLU A 423 23.61 11.81 -21.37
CA GLU A 423 22.65 10.70 -21.32
C GLU A 423 21.53 10.95 -20.32
N VAL A 424 21.84 11.49 -19.13
CA VAL A 424 20.83 11.80 -18.10
C VAL A 424 19.91 12.90 -18.61
N VAL A 425 20.47 13.96 -19.18
CA VAL A 425 19.69 15.06 -19.80
C VAL A 425 18.80 14.52 -20.91
N GLN A 426 19.36 13.73 -21.83
CA GLN A 426 18.63 13.23 -22.99
C GLN A 426 17.47 12.32 -22.58
N LYS A 427 17.64 11.50 -21.53
CA LYS A 427 16.55 10.69 -20.96
C LYS A 427 15.41 11.55 -20.41
N ALA A 428 15.74 12.57 -19.62
CA ALA A 428 14.72 13.47 -19.05
C ALA A 428 13.99 14.25 -20.15
N VAL A 429 14.73 14.80 -21.13
CA VAL A 429 14.15 15.55 -22.26
C VAL A 429 13.30 14.66 -23.16
N ASN A 430 13.73 13.42 -23.45
CA ASN A 430 12.95 12.46 -24.23
C ASN A 430 11.64 12.10 -23.53
N MET A 431 11.69 11.80 -22.23
CA MET A 431 10.49 11.54 -21.44
C MET A 431 9.55 12.75 -21.46
N PHE A 432 10.07 13.96 -21.23
CA PHE A 432 9.27 15.19 -21.28
C PHE A 432 8.63 15.40 -22.66
N THR A 433 9.39 15.15 -23.73
CA THR A 433 8.92 15.32 -25.10
C THR A 433 7.78 14.37 -25.42
N GLN A 434 7.91 13.10 -25.04
CA GLN A 434 6.87 12.10 -25.21
C GLN A 434 5.58 12.48 -24.45
N ASN A 435 5.71 12.90 -23.18
CA ASN A 435 4.55 13.32 -22.39
C ASN A 435 3.90 14.58 -22.99
N SER A 436 4.68 15.52 -23.53
CA SER A 436 4.15 16.76 -24.11
C SER A 436 3.52 16.57 -25.49
N SER A 437 3.94 15.55 -26.27
CA SER A 437 3.42 15.33 -27.64
C SER A 437 2.04 14.68 -27.68
N HIS A 438 1.66 13.91 -26.66
CA HIS A 438 0.52 13.00 -26.75
C HIS A 438 -0.84 13.61 -26.39
N SER A 439 -1.00 14.92 -26.21
CA SER A 439 -2.28 15.52 -25.78
C SER A 439 -2.88 14.83 -24.53
N ILE A 440 -2.03 14.57 -23.53
CA ILE A 440 -2.40 13.91 -22.28
C ILE A 440 -2.61 14.91 -21.14
N CYS A 441 -3.29 14.49 -20.07
CA CYS A 441 -3.43 15.28 -18.84
C CYS A 441 -2.62 14.71 -17.68
N VAL A 442 -2.32 13.41 -17.73
CA VAL A 442 -1.69 12.67 -16.64
C VAL A 442 -0.49 11.87 -17.17
N ASP A 443 0.68 12.10 -16.56
CA ASP A 443 1.92 11.39 -16.87
C ASP A 443 1.82 9.88 -16.64
N SER A 444 2.55 9.11 -17.44
CA SER A 444 2.60 7.64 -17.33
C SER A 444 3.05 7.15 -15.95
N LEU A 445 3.92 7.91 -15.28
CA LEU A 445 4.48 7.53 -13.97
C LEU A 445 3.52 7.72 -12.78
N VAL A 446 2.37 8.38 -12.95
CA VAL A 446 1.38 8.56 -11.87
C VAL A 446 0.06 7.84 -12.14
N GLN A 447 -0.13 7.26 -13.32
CA GLN A 447 -1.37 6.58 -13.72
C GLN A 447 -1.91 5.65 -12.63
N ASP A 448 -1.08 4.70 -12.18
CA ASP A 448 -1.41 3.67 -11.18
C ASP A 448 -1.70 4.26 -9.80
N LYS A 449 -1.02 5.36 -9.45
CA LYS A 449 -1.08 5.98 -8.13
C LYS A 449 -2.32 6.83 -7.91
N LEU A 450 -3.00 7.24 -8.99
CA LEU A 450 -4.25 7.99 -8.91
C LEU A 450 -5.47 7.07 -8.78
N LEU A 451 -5.36 5.82 -9.23
CA LEU A 451 -6.49 4.88 -9.26
C LEU A 451 -7.12 4.62 -7.87
N PRO A 452 -6.36 4.50 -6.76
CA PRO A 452 -6.96 4.37 -5.44
C PRO A 452 -7.87 5.55 -5.08
N TYR A 453 -7.48 6.78 -5.45
CA TYR A 453 -8.31 7.96 -5.19
C TYR A 453 -9.55 7.98 -6.07
N MET A 454 -9.43 7.59 -7.35
CA MET A 454 -10.59 7.44 -8.24
C MET A 454 -11.59 6.40 -7.72
N ALA A 455 -11.09 5.27 -7.22
CA ALA A 455 -11.90 4.21 -6.63
C ALA A 455 -12.60 4.63 -5.34
N LEU A 456 -11.98 5.47 -4.52
CA LEU A 456 -12.54 5.93 -3.24
C LEU A 456 -13.47 7.15 -3.38
N ALA A 457 -13.28 7.96 -4.42
CA ALA A 457 -14.00 9.21 -4.62
C ALA A 457 -15.51 9.05 -4.79
N LYS A 458 -16.25 10.10 -4.44
CA LYS A 458 -17.70 10.19 -4.66
C LYS A 458 -17.97 10.69 -6.09
N GLY A 459 -18.50 9.81 -6.93
CA GLY A 459 -18.87 10.09 -8.31
C GLY A 459 -17.93 9.45 -9.34
N GLN A 460 -18.11 9.83 -10.60
CA GLN A 460 -17.32 9.31 -11.71
C GLN A 460 -16.01 10.09 -11.86
N SER A 461 -14.88 9.38 -11.85
CA SER A 461 -13.58 9.96 -12.14
C SER A 461 -13.08 9.50 -13.50
N SER A 462 -12.42 10.39 -14.23
CA SER A 462 -11.83 10.13 -15.55
C SER A 462 -10.46 10.81 -15.68
N ILE A 463 -9.46 10.09 -16.21
CA ILE A 463 -8.13 10.63 -16.48
C ILE A 463 -7.67 10.27 -17.89
N ARG A 464 -7.08 11.22 -18.63
CA ARG A 464 -6.46 11.00 -19.94
C ARG A 464 -4.94 10.90 -19.82
N THR A 465 -4.39 9.81 -20.36
CA THR A 465 -2.96 9.50 -20.31
C THR A 465 -2.47 8.92 -21.64
N SER A 466 -1.18 8.61 -21.72
CA SER A 466 -0.57 7.92 -22.86
C SER A 466 -0.95 6.44 -22.85
N LEU A 467 -0.05 5.54 -23.25
CA LEU A 467 -0.34 4.11 -23.18
C LEU A 467 -0.44 3.63 -21.72
N ILE A 468 -1.30 2.64 -21.48
CA ILE A 468 -1.46 2.04 -20.16
C ILE A 468 -0.20 1.25 -19.79
N THR A 469 0.44 1.65 -18.69
CA THR A 469 1.62 0.95 -18.19
C THR A 469 1.26 -0.39 -17.54
N PRO A 470 2.20 -1.36 -17.47
CA PRO A 470 1.98 -2.60 -16.72
C PRO A 470 1.62 -2.35 -15.23
N HIS A 471 2.21 -1.34 -14.60
CA HIS A 471 1.87 -0.92 -13.23
C HIS A 471 0.39 -0.52 -13.10
N THR A 472 -0.12 0.24 -14.06
CA THR A 472 -1.52 0.67 -14.12
C THR A 472 -2.45 -0.53 -14.25
N LYS A 473 -2.10 -1.51 -15.09
CA LYS A 473 -2.91 -2.74 -15.24
C LYS A 473 -2.93 -3.56 -13.95
N ALA A 474 -1.77 -3.71 -13.29
CA ALA A 474 -1.68 -4.39 -12.00
C ALA A 474 -2.50 -3.68 -10.91
N ALA A 475 -2.46 -2.34 -10.87
CA ALA A 475 -3.25 -1.55 -9.94
C ALA A 475 -4.77 -1.68 -10.19
N ILE A 476 -5.22 -1.65 -11.46
CA ILE A 476 -6.62 -1.93 -11.82
C ILE A 476 -7.03 -3.32 -11.33
N ALA A 477 -6.23 -4.35 -11.63
CA ALA A 477 -6.53 -5.72 -11.19
C ALA A 477 -6.64 -5.82 -9.66
N GLY A 478 -5.77 -5.15 -8.91
CA GLY A 478 -5.82 -5.10 -7.45
C GLY A 478 -7.09 -4.45 -6.92
N LEU A 479 -7.45 -3.28 -7.46
CA LEU A 479 -8.63 -2.54 -7.03
C LEU A 479 -9.92 -3.29 -7.38
N GLU A 480 -10.01 -3.90 -8.55
CA GLU A 480 -11.19 -4.67 -8.97
C GLU A 480 -11.34 -6.02 -8.28
N ALA A 481 -10.23 -6.68 -7.93
CA ALA A 481 -10.27 -7.95 -7.20
C ALA A 481 -10.67 -7.77 -5.74
N MET A 482 -10.32 -6.61 -5.16
CA MET A 482 -10.52 -6.33 -3.74
C MET A 482 -11.74 -5.44 -3.45
N SER A 483 -12.47 -5.00 -4.48
CA SER A 483 -13.64 -4.14 -4.32
C SER A 483 -14.67 -4.31 -5.42
N LYS A 484 -15.78 -3.56 -5.32
CA LYS A 484 -16.85 -3.53 -6.33
C LYS A 484 -16.58 -2.52 -7.45
N VAL A 485 -15.50 -1.75 -7.40
CA VAL A 485 -15.17 -0.77 -8.44
C VAL A 485 -14.82 -1.48 -9.74
N LYS A 486 -15.22 -0.90 -10.86
CA LYS A 486 -14.84 -1.34 -12.20
C LYS A 486 -14.25 -0.18 -12.98
N PHE A 487 -13.09 -0.43 -13.58
CA PHE A 487 -12.38 0.51 -14.42
C PHE A 487 -12.65 0.22 -15.89
N GLN A 488 -12.96 1.27 -16.63
CA GLN A 488 -13.09 1.24 -18.08
C GLN A 488 -11.89 1.95 -18.68
N VAL A 489 -11.25 1.29 -19.64
CA VAL A 489 -10.13 1.84 -20.40
C VAL A 489 -10.55 1.94 -21.86
N THR A 490 -10.66 3.16 -22.36
CA THR A 490 -10.98 3.43 -23.77
C THR A 490 -9.81 4.10 -24.46
N SER A 491 -9.59 3.78 -25.73
CA SER A 491 -8.60 4.48 -26.55
C SER A 491 -9.25 5.65 -27.27
N ASP A 492 -8.52 6.75 -27.38
CA ASP A 492 -8.95 7.95 -28.08
C ASP A 492 -7.80 8.48 -28.95
N VAL A 493 -8.11 9.18 -30.04
CA VAL A 493 -7.10 9.74 -30.95
C VAL A 493 -7.28 11.25 -31.01
N ILE A 494 -6.33 11.98 -30.42
CA ILE A 494 -6.33 13.44 -30.39
C ILE A 494 -5.04 13.94 -31.03
N GLY A 495 -5.16 14.82 -32.02
CA GLY A 495 -4.00 15.38 -32.72
C GLY A 495 -3.09 14.32 -33.36
N GLY A 496 -3.67 13.21 -33.83
CA GLY A 496 -2.93 12.08 -34.43
C GLY A 496 -2.19 11.18 -33.44
N SER A 497 -2.24 11.48 -32.12
CA SER A 497 -1.68 10.62 -31.07
C SER A 497 -2.75 9.71 -30.47
N LYS A 498 -2.44 8.43 -30.35
CA LYS A 498 -3.26 7.48 -29.59
C LYS A 498 -3.08 7.73 -28.08
N THR A 499 -4.17 8.07 -27.42
CA THR A 499 -4.26 8.27 -25.97
C THR A 499 -5.20 7.25 -25.35
N MET A 500 -5.17 7.15 -24.02
CA MET A 500 -6.05 6.28 -23.26
C MET A 500 -6.81 7.11 -22.23
N VAL A 501 -8.09 6.82 -22.06
CA VAL A 501 -8.91 7.36 -20.99
C VAL A 501 -9.24 6.23 -20.02
N ILE A 502 -8.87 6.42 -18.76
CA ILE A 502 -9.23 5.52 -17.66
C ILE A 502 -10.36 6.19 -16.91
N SER A 503 -11.47 5.47 -16.70
CA SER A 503 -12.60 5.97 -15.93
C SER A 503 -13.16 4.92 -14.98
N CYS A 504 -13.74 5.36 -13.86
CA CYS A 504 -14.50 4.50 -12.96
C CYS A 504 -15.56 5.30 -12.21
N ASN A 505 -16.63 4.62 -11.78
CA ASN A 505 -17.51 5.15 -10.75
C ASN A 505 -16.95 4.76 -9.37
N GLY A 506 -16.54 5.75 -8.58
CA GLY A 506 -15.94 5.51 -7.27
C GLY A 506 -16.98 5.06 -6.24
N LEU A 507 -16.50 4.43 -5.16
CA LEU A 507 -17.33 3.91 -4.08
C LEU A 507 -18.01 5.00 -3.26
N GLY A 508 -17.52 6.25 -3.33
CA GLY A 508 -18.05 7.36 -2.53
C GLY A 508 -17.88 7.16 -1.03
N ILE A 509 -16.69 6.68 -0.62
CA ILE A 509 -16.40 6.43 0.80
C ILE A 509 -16.48 7.74 1.58
N THR A 510 -17.21 7.69 2.68
CA THR A 510 -17.38 8.78 3.63
C THR A 510 -16.86 8.32 4.98
N ARG A 511 -16.01 9.13 5.60
CA ARG A 511 -15.44 8.88 6.93
C ARG A 511 -16.47 9.04 8.04
#